data_AF-A0A1Y1KV79-F1
#
_entry.id   AF-A0A1Y1KV79-F1
#
_cell.length_a   1.000
_cell.length_b   1.000
_cell.length_c   1.000
_cell.angle_alpha   90.00
_cell.angle_beta   90.00
_cell.angle_gamma   90.00
#
_symmetry.space_group_name_H-M   'P 1'
#
loop_
_entity.id
_entity.type
_entity.pdbx_description
1 polymer ?
#
loop_
_entity_poly.entity_id
_entity_poly.type
_entity_poly.pdbx_seq_one_letter_code
_entity_poly.pdbx_strand_id
1 'polypeptide(L)'
;MDKPLETPAPNVYKIGGVIGDKKSSPSYTISGRHKQPMDERVKNPGPGSYNNVNPEAYKDHSPCYSMAARTQLPSDATKIPGPGVYFPEKVTIDYPPAHSFGIKHSPYSEHY
;
A
#
# COMPACT_ATOMS: atom_id res chain seq x y z
N MET A 1 13.17 -1.04 48.02
CA MET A 1 13.99 -0.15 47.16
C MET A 1 15.29 0.04 47.90
N ASP A 2 16.22 -0.90 47.73
CA ASP A 2 17.45 -0.94 48.53
C ASP A 2 18.59 -0.33 47.73
N LYS A 3 19.21 0.70 48.32
CA LYS A 3 20.32 1.43 47.72
C LYS A 3 21.54 0.51 47.65
N PRO A 4 22.22 0.35 46.49
CA PRO A 4 23.37 -0.52 46.40
C PRO A 4 24.52 0.05 47.26
N LEU A 5 25.11 -0.81 48.10
CA LEU A 5 26.25 -0.47 48.94
C LEU A 5 27.44 -0.08 48.04
N GLU A 6 28.02 1.09 48.28
CA GLU A 6 28.99 1.75 47.40
C GLU A 6 30.38 1.07 47.41
N THR A 7 30.57 0.02 48.20
CA THR A 7 31.81 -0.77 48.25
C THR A 7 31.48 -2.27 48.22
N PRO A 8 31.76 -2.99 47.13
CA PRO A 8 31.56 -4.43 47.09
C PRO A 8 32.56 -5.15 48.01
N ALA A 9 32.18 -6.32 48.52
CA ALA A 9 33.07 -7.17 49.32
C ALA A 9 34.38 -7.48 48.56
N PRO A 10 35.52 -7.68 49.23
CA PRO A 10 36.83 -7.84 48.58
C PRO A 10 36.90 -9.03 47.60
N ASN A 11 36.01 -10.01 47.74
CA ASN A 11 35.88 -11.15 46.83
C ASN A 11 34.86 -10.93 45.69
N VAL A 12 34.36 -9.71 45.51
CA VAL A 12 33.32 -9.37 44.52
C VAL A 12 33.83 -8.23 43.64
N TYR A 13 34.57 -8.59 42.60
CA TYR A 13 34.88 -7.67 41.51
C TYR A 13 34.07 -8.07 40.27
N LYS A 14 33.29 -7.13 39.75
CA LYS A 14 32.69 -7.26 38.42
C LYS A 14 33.66 -6.67 37.41
N ILE A 15 34.26 -7.51 36.57
CA ILE A 15 34.87 -7.04 35.32
C ILE A 15 33.79 -6.31 34.53
N GLY A 16 33.95 -4.99 34.36
CA GLY A 16 33.04 -4.19 33.54
C GLY A 16 32.98 -4.79 32.14
N GLY A 17 31.77 -5.10 31.67
CA GLY A 17 31.50 -5.94 30.49
C GLY A 17 32.47 -5.72 29.34
N VAL A 18 33.17 -6.80 28.96
CA VAL A 18 33.87 -6.91 27.67
C VAL A 18 32.87 -7.09 26.51
N ILE A 19 31.58 -7.20 26.83
CA ILE A 19 30.47 -7.40 25.91
C ILE A 19 29.32 -6.55 26.44
N GLY A 20 29.01 -5.42 25.78
CA GLY A 20 27.83 -4.60 26.05
C GLY A 20 28.14 -3.14 26.45
N ASP A 21 27.71 -2.22 25.60
CA ASP A 21 27.43 -0.78 25.83
C ASP A 21 28.55 0.16 26.30
N LYS A 22 29.81 -0.19 26.03
CA LYS A 22 30.91 0.78 25.95
C LYS A 22 31.44 0.79 24.52
N LYS A 23 31.92 1.93 24.00
CA LYS A 23 32.63 1.99 22.72
C LYS A 23 33.79 0.98 22.79
N SER A 24 33.61 -0.19 22.20
CA SER A 24 34.66 -1.21 22.13
C SER A 24 35.82 -0.61 21.34
N SER A 25 37.03 -0.70 21.89
CA SER A 25 38.24 -0.45 21.12
C SER A 25 38.24 -1.32 19.86
N PRO A 26 38.81 -0.86 18.75
CA PRO A 26 38.80 -1.63 17.51
C PRO A 26 39.41 -3.01 17.73
N SER A 27 38.69 -4.06 17.33
CA SER A 27 39.21 -5.42 17.33
C SER A 27 39.93 -5.66 16.02
N TYR A 28 41.25 -5.86 16.09
CA TYR A 28 42.10 -6.11 14.93
C TYR A 28 42.32 -7.61 14.77
N THR A 29 42.06 -8.15 13.58
CA THR A 29 42.38 -9.52 13.22
C THR A 29 43.73 -9.57 12.50
N ILE A 30 44.56 -10.58 12.80
CA ILE A 30 45.90 -10.76 12.19
C ILE A 30 45.79 -11.00 10.67
N SER A 31 44.72 -11.65 10.22
CA SER A 31 44.43 -11.83 8.80
C SER A 31 43.53 -10.71 8.28
N GLY A 32 43.93 -10.07 7.19
CA GLY A 32 43.06 -9.17 6.43
C GLY A 32 41.88 -9.95 5.84
N ARG A 33 40.68 -9.35 5.89
CA ARG A 33 39.51 -9.88 5.19
C ARG A 33 39.78 -9.81 3.69
N HIS A 34 40.17 -10.94 3.09
CA HIS A 34 40.31 -11.01 1.65
C HIS A 34 38.92 -10.92 1.02
N LYS A 35 38.77 -10.06 0.01
CA LYS A 35 37.58 -10.11 -0.84
C LYS A 35 37.50 -11.52 -1.40
N GLN A 36 36.30 -12.11 -1.42
CA GLN A 36 36.12 -13.42 -2.03
C GLN A 36 36.71 -13.41 -3.44
N PRO A 37 37.40 -14.49 -3.85
CA PRO A 37 37.96 -14.57 -5.19
C PRO A 37 36.82 -14.40 -6.19
N MET A 38 36.90 -13.34 -6.98
CA MET A 38 35.92 -13.03 -8.00
C MET A 38 36.39 -13.68 -9.31
N ASP A 39 35.52 -14.44 -9.97
CA ASP A 39 35.85 -15.12 -11.23
C ASP A 39 36.31 -14.08 -12.27
N GLU A 40 37.51 -14.27 -12.82
CA GLU A 40 38.13 -13.40 -13.82
C GLU A 40 37.30 -13.26 -15.09
N ARG A 41 36.46 -14.26 -15.40
CA ARG A 41 35.51 -14.22 -16.51
C ARG A 41 34.47 -13.12 -16.36
N VAL A 42 34.18 -12.69 -15.13
CA VAL A 42 33.24 -11.57 -14.90
C VAL A 42 33.88 -10.24 -15.29
N LYS A 43 35.21 -10.12 -15.19
CA LYS A 43 35.94 -8.91 -15.62
C LYS A 43 36.16 -8.86 -17.14
N ASN A 44 36.20 -10.03 -17.78
CA ASN A 44 36.43 -10.18 -19.21
C ASN A 44 35.27 -10.97 -19.84
N PRO A 45 34.07 -10.38 -19.93
CA PRO A 45 32.93 -11.04 -20.56
C PRO A 45 33.27 -11.40 -22.01
N GLY A 46 32.96 -12.64 -22.40
CA GLY A 46 33.11 -13.08 -23.79
C GLY A 46 32.16 -12.35 -24.74
N PRO A 47 32.31 -12.52 -26.06
CA PRO A 47 31.35 -12.00 -27.02
C PRO A 47 29.94 -12.51 -26.68
N GLY A 48 28.97 -11.59 -26.59
CA GLY A 48 27.57 -11.90 -26.21
C GLY A 48 27.30 -12.05 -24.71
N SER A 49 28.30 -11.92 -23.83
CA SER A 49 28.12 -12.01 -22.36
C SER A 49 27.68 -10.68 -21.70
N TYR A 50 27.51 -9.62 -22.49
CA TYR A 50 27.01 -8.34 -22.01
C TYR A 50 25.49 -8.40 -21.88
N ASN A 51 24.97 -8.18 -20.66
CA ASN A 51 23.54 -7.98 -20.47
C ASN A 51 23.15 -6.62 -21.06
N ASN A 52 22.19 -6.62 -22.00
CA ASN A 52 21.56 -5.39 -22.45
C ASN A 52 20.66 -4.83 -21.33
N VAL A 53 20.91 -3.60 -20.94
CA VAL A 53 20.03 -2.87 -20.01
C VAL A 53 18.69 -2.64 -20.70
N ASN A 54 17.57 -2.75 -19.97
CA ASN A 54 16.26 -2.41 -20.52
C ASN A 54 16.31 -0.95 -21.02
N PRO A 55 16.02 -0.67 -22.31
CA PRO A 55 16.01 0.69 -22.85
C PRO A 55 15.09 1.65 -22.09
N GLU A 56 14.05 1.14 -21.46
CA GLU A 56 13.16 1.91 -20.58
C GLU A 56 13.88 2.49 -19.34
N ALA A 57 15.03 1.95 -18.95
CA ALA A 57 15.78 2.45 -17.80
C ALA A 57 16.51 3.78 -18.06
N TYR A 58 16.73 4.15 -19.33
CA TYR A 58 17.51 5.35 -19.69
C TYR A 58 16.90 6.18 -20.82
N LYS A 59 15.83 5.70 -21.46
CA LYS A 59 15.07 6.44 -22.47
C LYS A 59 13.70 6.78 -21.93
N ASP A 60 13.15 7.89 -22.40
CA ASP A 60 11.76 8.22 -22.15
C ASP A 60 10.85 7.13 -22.73
N HIS A 61 9.85 6.73 -21.94
CA HIS A 61 8.86 5.75 -22.36
C HIS A 61 7.99 6.31 -23.50
N SER A 62 7.64 5.45 -24.45
CA SER A 62 6.60 5.79 -25.43
C SER A 62 5.24 5.92 -24.73
N PRO A 63 4.31 6.73 -25.25
CA PRO A 63 2.97 6.84 -24.69
C PRO A 63 2.27 5.47 -24.63
N CYS A 64 1.69 5.15 -23.47
CA CYS A 64 0.91 3.93 -23.26
C CYS A 64 -0.58 4.28 -23.28
N TYR A 65 -1.32 3.75 -24.26
CA TYR A 65 -2.75 4.01 -24.45
C TYR A 65 -3.58 2.80 -24.01
N SER A 66 -4.74 3.08 -23.40
CA SER A 66 -5.76 2.07 -23.08
C SER A 66 -7.08 2.46 -23.74
N MET A 67 -7.76 1.50 -24.37
CA MET A 67 -9.08 1.69 -24.97
C MET A 67 -10.21 1.52 -23.94
N ALA A 68 -9.93 0.91 -22.79
CA ALA A 68 -10.92 0.66 -21.76
C ALA A 68 -11.02 1.83 -20.78
N ALA A 69 -12.26 2.22 -20.44
CA ALA A 69 -12.53 3.15 -19.35
C ALA A 69 -12.13 2.50 -18.01
N ARG A 70 -11.39 3.24 -17.17
CA ARG A 70 -11.17 2.85 -15.78
C ARG A 70 -12.43 3.18 -14.98
N THR A 71 -13.31 2.20 -14.79
CA THR A 71 -14.43 2.33 -13.86
C THR A 71 -13.93 2.06 -12.45
N GLN A 72 -14.23 2.98 -11.52
CA GLN A 72 -14.09 2.68 -10.11
C GLN A 72 -15.11 1.59 -9.77
N LEU A 73 -14.68 0.53 -9.10
CA LEU A 73 -15.62 -0.45 -8.55
C LEU A 73 -16.59 0.29 -7.62
N PRO A 74 -17.90 -0.02 -7.64
CA PRO A 74 -18.84 0.57 -6.70
C PRO A 74 -18.34 0.31 -5.27
N SER A 75 -17.89 1.36 -4.61
CA SER A 75 -17.60 1.32 -3.18
C SER A 75 -18.92 1.35 -2.42
N ASP A 76 -18.95 0.75 -1.24
CA ASP A 76 -20.12 0.57 -0.35
C ASP A 76 -20.88 1.89 -0.02
N ALA A 77 -20.32 3.04 -0.39
CA ALA A 77 -20.96 4.35 -0.34
C ALA A 77 -22.07 4.55 -1.41
N THR A 78 -22.11 3.73 -2.46
CA THR A 78 -23.25 3.70 -3.37
C THR A 78 -24.43 3.09 -2.62
N LYS A 79 -25.45 3.91 -2.31
CA LYS A 79 -26.75 3.49 -1.74
C LYS A 79 -27.55 2.62 -2.72
N ILE A 80 -26.91 1.68 -3.39
CA ILE A 80 -27.51 0.74 -4.31
C ILE A 80 -27.86 -0.47 -3.45
N PRO A 81 -29.14 -0.62 -3.05
CA PRO A 81 -29.56 -1.82 -2.34
C PRO A 81 -29.23 -3.03 -3.22
N GLY A 82 -28.57 -4.03 -2.62
CA GLY A 82 -28.32 -5.29 -3.29
C GLY A 82 -29.61 -5.98 -3.74
N PRO A 83 -29.53 -6.98 -4.63
CA PRO A 83 -30.68 -7.78 -4.99
C PRO A 83 -31.33 -8.37 -3.72
N GLY A 84 -32.65 -8.17 -3.56
CA GLY A 84 -33.40 -8.61 -2.37
C GLY A 84 -33.39 -7.65 -1.17
N VAL A 85 -32.73 -6.49 -1.27
CA VAL A 85 -32.73 -5.46 -0.19
C VAL A 85 -33.85 -4.41 -0.38
N TYR A 86 -34.56 -4.45 -1.51
CA TYR A 86 -35.75 -3.63 -1.72
C TYR A 86 -36.93 -4.17 -0.89
N PHE A 87 -37.48 -3.32 -0.01
CA PHE A 87 -38.69 -3.61 0.78
C PHE A 87 -39.74 -2.52 0.54
N PRO A 88 -40.51 -2.58 -0.55
CA PRO A 88 -41.52 -1.56 -0.86
C PRO A 88 -42.60 -1.48 0.23
N GLU A 89 -42.89 -2.58 0.93
CA GLU A 89 -43.84 -2.59 2.05
C GLU A 89 -43.44 -1.73 3.26
N LYS A 90 -42.16 -1.34 3.37
CA LYS A 90 -41.64 -0.53 4.49
C LYS A 90 -41.60 0.97 4.18
N VAL A 91 -42.08 1.39 3.00
CA VAL A 91 -42.11 2.79 2.60
C VAL A 91 -43.45 3.41 3.03
N THR A 92 -43.41 4.28 4.05
CA THR A 92 -44.54 5.16 4.38
C THR A 92 -44.52 6.36 3.43
N ILE A 93 -45.56 6.50 2.61
CA ILE A 93 -45.71 7.63 1.70
C ILE A 93 -46.63 8.66 2.39
N ASP A 94 -46.11 9.86 2.67
CA ASP A 94 -46.87 10.93 3.35
C ASP A 94 -48.09 11.40 2.54
N TYR A 95 -48.05 11.22 1.21
CA TYR A 95 -49.14 11.55 0.29
C TYR A 95 -49.43 10.36 -0.63
N PRO A 96 -50.63 9.75 -0.59
CA PRO A 96 -50.96 8.69 -1.53
C PRO A 96 -50.95 9.24 -2.96
N PRO A 97 -50.49 8.45 -3.95
CA PRO A 97 -50.49 8.89 -5.33
C PRO A 97 -51.93 9.15 -5.82
N ALA A 98 -52.21 10.38 -6.24
CA ALA A 98 -53.50 10.77 -6.79
C ALA A 98 -53.47 10.64 -8.32
N HIS A 99 -53.99 9.52 -8.82
CA HIS A 99 -54.12 9.29 -10.25
C HIS A 99 -55.46 9.87 -10.76
N SER A 100 -55.42 10.65 -11.84
CA SER A 100 -56.64 11.01 -12.57
C SER A 100 -56.57 10.47 -14.00
N PHE A 101 -57.64 9.81 -14.43
CA PHE A 101 -57.84 9.39 -15.82
C PHE A 101 -59.08 10.12 -16.32
N GLY A 102 -58.86 11.20 -17.08
CA GLY A 102 -59.94 11.99 -17.64
C GLY A 102 -59.42 12.90 -18.74
N ILE A 103 -60.19 13.01 -19.83
CA ILE A 103 -59.95 14.01 -20.87
C ILE A 103 -60.38 15.35 -20.29
N LYS A 104 -59.42 16.25 -20.08
CA LYS A 104 -59.69 17.63 -19.69
C LYS A 104 -60.11 18.39 -20.95
N HIS A 105 -61.42 18.58 -21.12
CA HIS A 105 -61.92 19.42 -22.21
C HIS A 105 -61.52 20.88 -21.96
N SER A 106 -61.18 21.59 -23.03
CA SER A 106 -60.99 23.04 -22.99
C SER A 106 -62.27 23.71 -22.46
N PRO A 107 -62.18 24.76 -21.61
CA PRO A 107 -63.36 25.48 -21.12
C PRO A 107 -64.17 26.18 -22.24
N TYR A 108 -63.67 26.15 -23.48
CA TYR A 108 -64.32 26.72 -24.66
C TYR A 108 -65.07 25.70 -25.53
N SER A 109 -65.27 24.44 -25.08
CA SER A 109 -65.90 23.40 -25.90
C SER A 109 -67.40 23.60 -26.18
N GLU A 110 -68.06 24.55 -25.51
CA GLU A 110 -69.51 24.82 -25.62
C GLU A 110 -69.83 26.04 -26.52
N HIS A 111 -68.83 26.61 -27.21
CA HIS A 111 -69.02 27.77 -28.09
C HIS A 111 -68.93 27.38 -29.57
N TYR A 112 -69.93 26.66 -30.06
CA TYR A 112 -70.30 26.62 -31.48
C TYR A 112 -71.81 26.42 -31.64
#